data_AF-A0A1M7NDK1-F1
#
_entry.id   AF-A0A1M7NDK1-F1
#
_cell.length_a   1.000
_cell.length_b   1.000
_cell.length_c   1.000
_cell.angle_alpha   90.00
_cell.angle_beta   90.00
_cell.angle_gamma   90.00
#
_symmetry.space_group_name_H-M   'P 1'
#
loop_
_entity.id
_entity.type
_entity.pdbx_description
1 polymer ?
#
loop_
_entity_poly.entity_id
_entity_poly.type
_entity_poly.pdbx_seq_one_letter_code
_entity_poly.pdbx_strand_id
1 'polypeptide(L)'
;MLEIVNEEFDMFMQDVKEPSFVFGSYLDETDYEDEYCHNDIHEAMHTLEEKIEGYLHINYPNKFIVSSGWCVHVMTPDRARQSRITEGTIERCLVK
;
A
#
# COMPACT_ATOMS: atom_id res chain seq x y z
N MET A 1 -5.92 15.46 4.52
CA MET A 1 -6.37 14.54 3.46
C MET A 1 -7.05 13.27 4.00
N LEU A 2 -7.75 13.34 5.15
CA LEU A 2 -8.32 12.13 5.78
C LEU A 2 -9.43 11.45 4.95
N GLU A 3 -10.22 12.25 4.22
CA GLU A 3 -11.24 11.74 3.30
C GLU A 3 -10.61 10.91 2.19
N ILE A 4 -9.59 11.44 1.51
CA ILE A 4 -8.78 10.73 0.50
C ILE A 4 -8.20 9.43 1.07
N VAL A 5 -7.63 9.45 2.27
CA VAL A 5 -7.10 8.23 2.92
C VAL A 5 -8.19 7.18 3.15
N ASN A 6 -9.43 7.58 3.42
CA ASN A 6 -10.53 6.63 3.57
C ASN A 6 -11.00 6.08 2.24
N GLU A 7 -11.07 6.92 1.21
CA GLU A 7 -11.43 6.51 -0.16
C GLU A 7 -10.42 5.53 -0.74
N GLU A 8 -9.11 5.83 -0.63
CA GLU A 8 -8.01 4.96 -1.04
C GLU A 8 -8.02 3.62 -0.29
N PHE A 9 -8.32 3.66 1.02
CA PHE A 9 -8.48 2.44 1.80
C PHE A 9 -9.69 1.62 1.36
N ASP A 10 -10.81 2.26 1.04
CA ASP A 10 -12.01 1.57 0.54
C ASP A 10 -11.78 0.94 -0.83
N MET A 11 -10.99 1.59 -1.71
CA MET A 11 -10.53 0.99 -2.98
C MET A 11 -9.66 -0.24 -2.73
N PHE A 12 -8.64 -0.13 -1.86
CA PHE A 12 -7.83 -1.27 -1.44
C PHE A 12 -8.69 -2.43 -0.92
N MET A 13 -9.71 -2.14 -0.10
CA MET A 13 -10.61 -3.14 0.47
C MET A 13 -11.50 -3.85 -0.57
N GLN A 14 -11.73 -3.23 -1.72
CA GLN A 14 -12.41 -3.87 -2.86
C GLN A 14 -11.42 -4.76 -3.59
N ASP A 15 -10.24 -4.23 -3.92
CA ASP A 15 -9.22 -4.92 -4.69
C ASP A 15 -8.70 -6.18 -3.97
N VAL A 16 -8.35 -6.08 -2.69
CA VAL A 16 -7.76 -7.20 -1.93
C VAL A 16 -8.70 -8.40 -1.74
N LYS A 17 -10.01 -8.18 -1.90
CA LYS A 17 -11.02 -9.26 -1.82
C LYS A 17 -11.13 -10.04 -3.13
N GLU A 18 -10.62 -9.50 -4.23
CA GLU A 18 -10.58 -10.21 -5.50
C GLU A 18 -9.57 -11.37 -5.42
N PRO A 19 -9.95 -12.62 -5.75
CA PRO A 19 -9.06 -13.77 -5.64
C PRO A 19 -7.77 -13.68 -6.47
N SER A 20 -7.77 -12.84 -7.50
CA SER A 20 -6.64 -12.60 -8.39
C SER A 20 -5.77 -11.39 -8.00
N PHE A 21 -6.05 -10.75 -6.86
CA PHE A 21 -5.29 -9.58 -6.44
C PHE A 21 -3.83 -9.95 -6.16
N VAL A 22 -2.91 -9.30 -6.88
CA VAL A 22 -1.47 -9.53 -6.76
C VAL A 22 -0.67 -8.26 -6.54
N PHE A 23 -1.24 -7.10 -6.87
CA PHE A 23 -0.61 -5.78 -6.85
C PHE A 23 -1.68 -4.68 -6.90
N GLY A 24 -1.48 -3.63 -6.11
CA GLY A 24 -2.21 -2.37 -6.18
C GLY A 24 -1.32 -1.20 -5.74
N SER A 25 -1.62 -0.01 -6.28
CA SER A 25 -1.00 1.27 -5.93
C SER A 25 -2.09 2.22 -5.49
N TYR A 26 -1.88 2.88 -4.37
CA TYR A 26 -2.89 3.74 -3.74
C TYR A 26 -2.24 5.06 -3.31
N LEU A 27 -3.00 6.15 -3.41
CA LEU A 27 -2.56 7.49 -3.05
C LEU A 27 -1.24 7.88 -3.74
N ASP A 28 -1.27 8.06 -5.06
CA ASP A 28 -0.10 8.49 -5.85
C ASP A 28 0.19 9.98 -5.63
N GLU A 29 1.43 10.32 -5.28
CA GLU A 29 1.85 11.69 -5.00
C GLU A 29 1.53 12.63 -6.16
N THR A 30 1.72 12.18 -7.40
CA THR A 30 1.50 13.01 -8.59
C THR A 30 0.04 13.36 -8.80
N ASP A 31 -0.90 12.54 -8.31
CA ASP A 31 -2.34 12.84 -8.42
C ASP A 31 -2.77 13.98 -7.49
N TYR A 32 -1.97 14.30 -6.47
CA TYR A 32 -2.33 15.25 -5.42
C TYR A 32 -1.36 16.44 -5.27
N GLU A 33 -0.19 16.41 -5.91
CA GLU A 33 0.86 17.42 -5.73
C GLU A 33 0.48 18.84 -6.22
N ASP A 34 -0.52 18.96 -7.10
CA ASP A 34 -1.06 20.25 -7.54
C ASP A 34 -1.98 20.90 -6.47
N GLU A 35 -2.59 20.10 -5.60
CA GLU A 35 -3.60 20.54 -4.63
C GLU A 35 -3.09 20.55 -3.18
N TYR A 36 -2.11 19.70 -2.86
CA TYR A 36 -1.60 19.48 -1.52
C TYR A 36 -0.08 19.56 -1.49
N CYS A 37 0.48 19.98 -0.35
CA CYS A 37 1.93 19.98 -0.20
C CYS A 37 2.44 18.55 0.02
N HIS A 38 3.68 18.28 -0.40
CA HIS A 38 4.30 16.95 -0.26
C HIS A 38 4.29 16.41 1.18
N ASN A 39 4.39 17.28 2.19
CA ASN A 39 4.31 16.85 3.58
C ASN A 39 2.93 16.28 3.94
N ASP A 40 1.85 16.96 3.53
CA ASP A 40 0.48 16.50 3.79
C ASP A 40 0.20 15.16 3.08
N ILE A 41 0.74 15.01 1.87
CA ILE A 41 0.64 13.78 1.09
C ILE A 41 1.41 12.65 1.78
N HIS A 42 2.64 12.89 2.24
CA HIS A 42 3.44 11.87 2.95
C HIS A 42 2.79 11.45 4.28
N GLU A 43 2.21 12.38 5.04
CA GLU A 43 1.43 12.04 6.24
C GLU A 43 0.19 11.20 5.89
N ALA A 44 -0.48 11.50 4.78
CA ALA A 44 -1.62 10.74 4.29
C ALA A 44 -1.23 9.32 3.84
N MET A 45 -0.14 9.17 3.10
CA MET A 45 0.40 7.87 2.70
C MET A 45 0.79 7.03 3.91
N HIS A 46 1.44 7.63 4.92
CA HIS A 46 1.81 6.92 6.14
C HIS A 46 0.56 6.43 6.88
N THR A 47 -0.46 7.27 7.02
CA THR A 47 -1.74 6.88 7.63
C THR A 47 -2.43 5.75 6.86
N LEU A 48 -2.39 5.80 5.52
CA LEU A 48 -2.96 4.76 4.68
C LEU A 48 -2.19 3.43 4.82
N GLU A 49 -0.86 3.48 4.81
CA GLU A 49 0.03 2.34 5.02
C GLU A 49 -0.29 1.64 6.34
N GLU A 50 -0.37 2.37 7.46
CA GLU A 50 -0.72 1.80 8.77
C GLU A 50 -2.10 1.11 8.77
N LYS A 51 -3.10 1.70 8.11
CA LYS A 51 -4.45 1.11 8.00
C LYS A 51 -4.43 -0.19 7.19
N ILE A 52 -3.73 -0.19 6.04
CA ILE A 52 -3.60 -1.35 5.17
C ILE A 52 -2.84 -2.47 5.89
N GLU A 53 -1.69 -2.16 6.50
CA GLU A 53 -0.90 -3.12 7.27
C GLU A 53 -1.72 -3.73 8.40
N GLY A 54 -2.44 -2.91 9.17
CA GLY A 54 -3.30 -3.39 10.26
C GLY A 54 -4.38 -4.36 9.79
N TYR A 55 -5.02 -4.08 8.65
CA TYR A 55 -6.01 -4.99 8.06
C TYR A 55 -5.36 -6.30 7.56
N LEU A 56 -4.25 -6.20 6.83
CA LEU A 56 -3.54 -7.35 6.27
C LEU A 56 -2.93 -8.25 7.34
N HIS A 57 -2.41 -7.67 8.43
CA HIS A 57 -1.89 -8.40 9.58
C HIS A 57 -2.93 -9.36 10.16
N ILE A 58 -4.17 -8.89 10.29
CA ILE A 58 -5.27 -9.67 10.89
C ILE A 58 -5.83 -10.70 9.90
N ASN A 59 -6.01 -10.32 8.62
CA ASN A 59 -6.81 -11.11 7.68
C ASN A 59 -5.95 -11.93 6.69
N TYR A 60 -4.73 -11.49 6.41
CA TYR A 60 -3.84 -12.05 5.38
C TYR A 60 -2.37 -12.10 5.83
N PRO A 61 -2.06 -12.68 7.01
CA PRO A 61 -0.70 -12.68 7.54
C PRO A 61 0.26 -13.38 6.59
N ASN A 62 1.43 -12.77 6.36
CA ASN A 62 2.51 -13.25 5.49
C ASN A 62 2.12 -13.41 4.01
N LYS A 63 1.03 -12.79 3.55
CA LYS A 63 0.56 -12.89 2.15
C LYS A 63 0.99 -11.72 1.27
N PHE A 64 1.19 -10.55 1.87
CA PHE A 64 1.46 -9.32 1.14
C PHE A 64 2.62 -8.56 1.78
N ILE A 65 3.34 -7.82 0.95
CA ILE A 65 4.23 -6.76 1.37
C ILE A 65 3.51 -5.41 1.20
N VAL A 66 3.82 -4.48 2.09
CA VAL A 66 3.39 -3.07 1.97
C VAL A 66 4.65 -2.20 1.97
N SER A 67 4.67 -1.20 1.09
CA SER A 67 5.76 -0.23 1.05
C SER A 67 5.26 1.11 0.53
N SER A 68 5.63 2.18 1.20
CA SER A 68 5.42 3.56 0.75
C SER A 68 6.66 4.15 0.04
N GLY A 69 6.42 5.04 -0.91
CA GLY A 69 7.42 5.77 -1.69
C GLY A 69 6.76 6.95 -2.40
N TRP A 70 6.60 6.84 -3.72
CA TRP A 70 5.78 7.78 -4.51
C TRP A 70 4.27 7.51 -4.40
N CYS A 71 3.91 6.34 -3.88
CA CYS A 71 2.56 5.90 -3.56
C CYS A 71 2.64 4.74 -2.55
N VAL A 72 1.50 4.29 -2.02
CA VAL A 72 1.41 3.09 -1.18
C VAL A 72 1.22 1.87 -2.06
N HIS A 73 2.23 1.00 -2.11
CA HIS A 73 2.18 -0.26 -2.83
C HIS A 73 1.78 -1.42 -1.92
N VAL A 74 0.85 -2.24 -2.40
CA VAL A 74 0.52 -3.54 -1.81
C VAL A 74 0.72 -4.62 -2.86
N MET A 75 1.52 -5.64 -2.57
CA MET A 75 1.73 -6.73 -3.53
C MET A 75 2.10 -8.05 -2.88
N THR A 76 1.88 -9.15 -3.60
CA THR A 76 2.36 -10.47 -3.15
C THR A 76 3.89 -10.54 -3.22
N PRO A 77 4.56 -11.31 -2.34
CA PRO A 77 6.00 -11.54 -2.41
C PRO A 77 6.46 -12.06 -3.79
N ASP A 78 5.67 -12.91 -4.44
CA ASP A 78 5.99 -13.44 -5.77
C ASP A 78 5.96 -12.35 -6.84
N ARG A 79 4.97 -11.46 -6.78
CA ARG A 79 4.93 -10.29 -7.65
C ARG A 79 6.10 -9.35 -7.39
N ALA A 80 6.48 -9.15 -6.13
CA ALA A 80 7.66 -8.36 -5.75
C ALA A 80 8.95 -8.91 -6.37
N ARG A 81 9.14 -10.24 -6.34
CA ARG A 81 10.26 -10.93 -7.00
C ARG A 81 10.28 -10.73 -8.51
N GLN A 82 9.11 -10.83 -9.16
CA GLN A 82 8.98 -10.56 -10.60
C GLN A 82 9.36 -9.12 -10.95
N SER A 83 9.08 -8.18 -10.04
CA SER A 83 9.48 -6.77 -10.13
C SER A 83 10.93 -6.51 -9.69
N ARG A 84 11.73 -7.55 -9.43
CA ARG A 84 13.14 -7.48 -9.00
C ARG A 84 13.36 -6.78 -7.66
N ILE A 85 12.35 -6.76 -6.78
CA ILE A 85 12.52 -6.34 -5.39
C ILE A 85 13.40 -7.39 -4.69
N THR A 86 14.38 -6.93 -3.92
CA THR A 86 15.32 -7.83 -3.23
C THR A 86 14.63 -8.60 -2.11
N GLU A 87 15.06 -9.84 -1.83
CA GLU A 87 14.49 -10.63 -0.73
C GLU A 87 14.60 -9.90 0.63
N GLY A 88 15.68 -9.15 0.87
CA GLY A 88 15.81 -8.36 2.10
C GLY A 88 14.77 -7.25 2.22
N THR A 89 14.40 -6.62 1.09
CA THR A 89 13.28 -5.65 1.07
C THR A 89 11.94 -6.35 1.27
N ILE A 90 11.72 -7.50 0.62
CA ILE A 90 10.50 -8.29 0.78
C ILE A 90 10.32 -8.70 2.24
N GLU A 91 11.37 -9.21 2.90
CA GLU A 91 11.31 -9.63 4.30
C GLU A 91 11.01 -8.48 5.26
N ARG A 92 11.59 -7.30 4.99
CA ARG A 92 11.36 -6.09 5.80
C ARG A 92 9.92 -5.57 5.66
N CYS A 93 9.38 -5.62 4.45
CA CYS A 93 8.06 -5.08 4.11
C CYS A 93 6.93 -6.11 4.22
N LEU A 94 7.24 -7.36 4.56
CA LEU A 94 6.26 -8.43 4.73
C LEU A 94 5.40 -8.14 5.95
N VAL A 95 4.08 -8.06 5.75
CA VAL A 95 3.12 -7.93 6.84
C VAL A 95 2.97 -9.29 7.52
N LYS A 96 3.39 -9.38 8.79
CA LYS A 96 3.56 -10.66 9.50
C LYS A 96 2.37 -11.09 10.32
#